data_AF-A0A101FK24-F1
#
_entry.id   AF-A0A101FK24-F1
#
_cell.length_a   1.000
_cell.length_b   1.000
_cell.length_c   1.000
_cell.angle_alpha   90.00
_cell.angle_beta   90.00
_cell.angle_gamma   90.00
#
_symmetry.space_group_name_H-M   'P 1'
#
loop_
_entity.id
_entity.type
_entity.pdbx_description
1 polymer ?
#
loop_
_entity_poly.entity_id
_entity_poly.type
_entity_poly.pdbx_seq_one_letter_code
_entity_poly.pdbx_strand_id
1 'polypeptide(L)'
;MNRSDLIESLSLKFSDLELEKEDLKIIVELFFETLKEEIKKGNRIEFRDFGVFELKKNKGLIFKNPKNQQSYYVKNKLRVIFKLGKEFKERLNLPFFAALDLGTQTFRICLGKKIQDQVYFLTRNRENVRLGEGLTNQEITEEAFKKGIETLRNFKDLMETYEVKDYRAVGTAIFRKAKNAQEFLTEAKKIGIAIEVISPEEEVLLSLKGVLYGLQSQGLVDKKFLVVDIGGGSTEFVLSEKGTPKWIKSLDIGAVWLKDLFQLRYPVNSKVFKSIMEYLSDKLVDLPKEEVDYVIFTGGTASLLGALDLKLKIYSPYSLNGHKISKDRIEIIVKKLANSDLERISKIKGMEKGREDIALPGALICWSVLEYFKKDFLILSVYGILEGALLSLIERYN
;
A
#
# COMPACT_ATOMS: atom_id res chain seq x y z
N MET A 1 -1.16 5.97 -17.07
CA MET A 1 -1.12 4.58 -17.52
C MET A 1 -0.96 4.55 -19.04
N ASN A 2 0.19 4.13 -19.53
CA ASN A 2 0.46 3.89 -20.95
C ASN A 2 0.15 2.41 -21.32
N ARG A 3 0.37 1.98 -22.57
CA ARG A 3 0.10 0.59 -22.98
C ARG A 3 0.97 -0.43 -22.25
N SER A 4 2.23 -0.13 -22.00
CA SER A 4 3.14 -1.01 -21.25
C SER A 4 2.64 -1.21 -19.83
N ASP A 5 2.20 -0.14 -19.16
CA ASP A 5 1.63 -0.20 -17.82
C ASP A 5 0.36 -1.07 -17.80
N LEU A 6 -0.48 -0.98 -18.84
CA LEU A 6 -1.69 -1.79 -18.97
C LEU A 6 -1.36 -3.28 -19.16
N ILE A 7 -0.40 -3.61 -20.04
CA ILE A 7 0.05 -5.00 -20.26
C ILE A 7 0.61 -5.59 -18.97
N GLU A 8 1.44 -4.83 -18.24
CA GLU A 8 1.99 -5.27 -16.97
C GLU A 8 0.87 -5.51 -15.94
N SER A 9 -0.06 -4.56 -15.80
CA SER A 9 -1.23 -4.69 -14.91
C SER A 9 -2.10 -5.90 -15.26
N LEU A 10 -2.36 -6.15 -16.55
CA LEU A 10 -3.10 -7.32 -17.01
C LEU A 10 -2.36 -8.63 -16.72
N SER A 11 -1.04 -8.68 -16.94
CA SER A 11 -0.24 -9.88 -16.62
C SER A 11 -0.26 -10.23 -15.15
N LEU A 12 -0.33 -9.22 -14.29
CA LEU A 12 -0.42 -9.40 -12.85
C LEU A 12 -1.85 -9.78 -12.41
N LYS A 13 -2.87 -9.25 -13.09
CA LYS A 13 -4.28 -9.53 -12.78
C LYS A 13 -4.71 -10.93 -13.25
N PHE A 14 -4.18 -11.37 -14.38
CA PHE A 14 -4.51 -12.65 -15.03
C PHE A 14 -3.32 -13.61 -14.98
N SER A 15 -2.57 -13.60 -13.88
CA SER A 15 -1.42 -14.49 -13.68
C SER A 15 -1.78 -15.97 -13.81
N ASP A 16 -3.03 -16.33 -13.53
CA ASP A 16 -3.53 -17.71 -13.54
C ASP A 16 -3.84 -18.23 -14.95
N LEU A 17 -3.87 -17.36 -15.96
CA LEU A 17 -4.23 -17.72 -17.33
C LEU A 17 -3.05 -18.25 -18.18
N GLU A 18 -1.87 -18.45 -17.58
CA GLU A 18 -0.63 -18.88 -18.27
C GLU A 18 -0.30 -18.06 -19.54
N LEU A 19 -0.81 -16.83 -19.64
CA LEU A 19 -0.56 -15.95 -20.79
C LEU A 19 0.82 -15.31 -20.67
N GLU A 20 1.62 -15.41 -21.73
CA GLU A 20 2.89 -14.69 -21.78
C GLU A 20 2.65 -13.19 -21.96
N LYS A 21 3.64 -12.37 -21.59
CA LYS A 21 3.56 -10.92 -21.79
C LYS A 21 3.40 -10.54 -23.28
N GLU A 22 3.93 -11.35 -24.19
CA GLU A 22 3.76 -11.11 -25.62
C GLU A 22 2.32 -11.39 -26.07
N ASP A 23 1.66 -12.42 -25.52
CA ASP A 23 0.24 -12.68 -25.80
C ASP A 23 -0.63 -11.52 -25.36
N LEU A 24 -0.40 -11.02 -24.14
CA LEU A 24 -1.14 -9.86 -23.62
C LEU A 24 -0.89 -8.60 -24.44
N LYS A 25 0.33 -8.40 -24.94
CA LYS A 25 0.65 -7.30 -25.84
C LYS A 25 -0.12 -7.42 -27.15
N ILE A 26 -0.14 -8.59 -27.76
CA ILE A 26 -0.91 -8.88 -28.97
C ILE A 26 -2.41 -8.61 -28.73
N ILE A 27 -2.98 -9.14 -27.63
CA ILE A 27 -4.40 -8.94 -27.28
C ILE A 27 -4.72 -7.45 -27.13
N VAL A 28 -3.90 -6.70 -26.39
CA VAL A 28 -4.11 -5.27 -26.17
C VAL A 28 -3.97 -4.49 -27.49
N GLU A 29 -3.00 -4.84 -28.34
CA GLU A 29 -2.83 -4.22 -29.65
C GLU A 29 -4.02 -4.48 -30.58
N LEU A 30 -4.44 -5.74 -30.71
CA LEU A 30 -5.62 -6.11 -31.50
C LEU A 30 -6.86 -5.36 -31.00
N PHE A 31 -7.09 -5.33 -29.69
CA PHE A 31 -8.22 -4.61 -29.12
C PHE A 31 -8.25 -3.14 -29.56
N PHE A 32 -7.12 -2.41 -29.44
CA PHE A 32 -7.07 -1.01 -29.83
C PHE A 32 -7.13 -0.79 -31.34
N GLU A 33 -6.56 -1.69 -32.16
CA GLU A 33 -6.65 -1.59 -33.62
C GLU A 33 -8.08 -1.85 -34.10
N THR A 34 -8.76 -2.90 -33.60
CA THR A 34 -10.17 -3.15 -33.90
C THR A 34 -11.04 -1.95 -33.53
N LEU A 35 -10.83 -1.33 -32.37
CA LEU A 35 -11.54 -0.11 -32.00
C LEU A 35 -11.33 1.04 -32.99
N LYS A 36 -10.09 1.26 -33.43
CA LYS A 36 -9.77 2.33 -34.39
C LYS A 36 -10.42 2.06 -35.75
N GLU A 37 -10.37 0.83 -36.25
CA GLU A 37 -10.97 0.46 -37.53
C GLU A 37 -12.48 0.65 -37.52
N GLU A 38 -13.15 0.18 -36.47
CA GLU A 38 -14.59 0.32 -36.32
C GLU A 38 -15.02 1.80 -36.18
N ILE A 39 -14.28 2.61 -35.43
CA ILE A 39 -14.52 4.06 -35.36
C ILE A 39 -14.30 4.72 -36.73
N LYS A 40 -13.25 4.34 -37.48
CA LYS A 40 -12.98 4.90 -38.83
C LYS A 40 -14.10 4.60 -39.82
N LYS A 41 -14.75 3.44 -39.70
CA LYS A 41 -15.94 3.06 -40.49
C LYS A 41 -17.18 3.89 -40.12
N GLY A 42 -17.13 4.64 -39.01
CA GLY A 42 -18.25 5.43 -38.50
C GLY A 42 -19.16 4.66 -37.55
N ASN A 43 -18.76 3.47 -37.13
CA ASN A 43 -19.55 2.65 -36.22
C ASN A 43 -19.52 3.23 -34.80
N ARG A 44 -20.65 3.08 -34.11
CA ARG A 44 -20.79 3.37 -32.68
C ARG A 44 -20.30 2.15 -31.92
N ILE A 45 -19.30 2.33 -31.05
CA ILE A 45 -18.76 1.25 -30.22
C ILE A 45 -19.23 1.44 -28.79
N GLU A 46 -19.92 0.45 -28.25
CA GLU A 46 -20.42 0.46 -26.88
C GLU A 46 -19.71 -0.60 -26.04
N PHE A 47 -19.15 -0.16 -24.93
CA PHE A 47 -18.71 -1.01 -23.85
C PHE A 47 -19.78 -0.97 -22.78
N ARG A 48 -20.45 -2.10 -22.58
CA ARG A 48 -21.49 -2.25 -21.57
C ARG A 48 -20.97 -1.75 -20.22
N ASP A 49 -21.79 -0.95 -19.54
CA ASP A 49 -21.51 -0.38 -18.21
C ASP A 49 -20.31 0.59 -18.12
N PHE A 50 -19.57 0.79 -19.21
CA PHE A 50 -18.39 1.67 -19.28
C PHE A 50 -18.68 2.95 -20.09
N GLY A 51 -19.11 2.81 -21.34
CA GLY A 51 -19.43 3.96 -22.18
C GLY A 51 -19.36 3.69 -23.67
N VAL A 52 -19.50 4.77 -24.44
CA VAL A 52 -19.75 4.71 -25.88
C VAL A 52 -18.77 5.63 -26.61
N PHE A 53 -18.09 5.09 -27.61
CA PHE A 53 -17.35 5.87 -28.61
C PHE A 53 -18.22 6.08 -29.86
N GLU A 54 -18.32 7.32 -30.31
CA GLU A 54 -19.02 7.66 -31.56
C GLU A 54 -18.31 8.79 -32.30
N LEU A 55 -18.49 8.86 -33.62
CA LEU A 55 -18.02 9.98 -34.44
C LEU A 55 -19.02 11.12 -34.43
N LYS A 56 -18.57 12.30 -34.00
CA LYS A 56 -19.29 13.56 -34.16
C LYS A 56 -18.71 14.35 -35.34
N LYS A 57 -19.58 14.70 -36.29
CA LYS A 57 -19.24 15.56 -37.42
C LYS A 57 -19.49 17.02 -37.05
N ASN A 58 -18.44 17.83 -36.97
CA ASN A 58 -18.60 19.28 -36.84
C ASN A 58 -18.86 19.89 -38.22
N LYS A 59 -19.84 20.80 -38.32
CA LYS A 59 -20.10 21.54 -39.55
C LYS A 59 -18.88 22.39 -39.89
N GLY A 60 -18.54 22.48 -41.18
CA GLY A 60 -17.54 23.45 -41.65
C GLY A 60 -18.03 24.87 -41.37
N LEU A 61 -17.11 25.77 -41.04
CA LEU A 61 -17.44 27.14 -40.67
C LEU A 61 -16.57 28.10 -41.49
N ILE A 62 -17.15 29.21 -41.90
CA ILE A 62 -16.39 30.31 -42.50
C ILE A 62 -15.87 31.16 -41.33
N PHE A 63 -14.57 31.16 -41.14
CA PHE A 63 -13.87 32.00 -40.18
C PHE A 63 -13.42 33.28 -40.87
N LYS A 64 -13.87 34.44 -40.40
CA LYS A 64 -13.39 35.74 -40.91
C LYS A 64 -12.32 36.26 -39.96
N ASN A 65 -11.11 36.49 -40.47
CA ASN A 65 -10.02 37.03 -39.67
C ASN A 65 -10.33 38.50 -39.31
N PRO A 66 -10.42 38.86 -38.02
CA PRO A 66 -10.84 40.19 -37.59
C PRO A 66 -9.86 41.30 -37.98
N LYS A 67 -8.57 40.98 -38.22
CA LYS A 67 -7.53 41.99 -38.53
C LYS A 67 -7.50 42.40 -40.00
N ASN A 68 -7.73 41.46 -40.91
CA ASN A 68 -7.63 41.72 -42.37
C ASN A 68 -8.95 41.47 -43.13
N GLN A 69 -10.03 41.14 -42.40
CA GLN A 69 -11.37 40.85 -42.93
C GLN A 69 -11.43 39.70 -43.95
N GLN A 70 -10.35 38.93 -44.09
CA GLN A 70 -10.27 37.82 -45.04
C GLN A 70 -11.02 36.61 -44.48
N SER A 71 -11.80 35.95 -45.36
CA SER A 71 -12.60 34.78 -44.98
C SER A 71 -11.88 33.48 -45.33
N TYR A 72 -11.85 32.55 -44.40
CA TYR A 72 -11.25 31.22 -44.53
C TYR A 72 -12.32 30.17 -44.30
N TYR A 73 -12.46 29.22 -45.21
CA TYR A 73 -13.32 28.06 -44.98
C TYR A 73 -12.57 27.03 -44.14
N VAL A 74 -13.05 26.79 -42.91
CA VAL A 74 -12.57 25.72 -42.05
C VAL A 74 -13.37 24.45 -42.41
N LYS A 75 -12.69 23.50 -43.06
CA LYS A 75 -13.29 22.21 -43.45
C LYS A 75 -13.89 21.49 -42.25
N ASN A 76 -14.98 20.76 -42.49
CA ASN A 76 -15.59 19.88 -41.50
C ASN A 76 -14.56 18.88 -40.98
N LYS A 77 -14.56 18.65 -39.65
CA LYS A 77 -13.72 17.65 -39.00
C LYS A 77 -14.60 16.61 -38.32
N LEU A 78 -14.18 15.35 -38.42
CA LEU A 78 -14.71 14.26 -37.61
C LEU A 78 -13.93 14.24 -36.29
N ARG A 79 -14.65 14.14 -35.18
CA ARG A 79 -14.06 13.98 -33.85
C ARG A 79 -14.66 12.75 -33.20
N VAL A 80 -13.81 11.90 -32.63
CA VAL A 80 -14.25 10.83 -31.73
C VAL A 80 -14.67 11.45 -30.41
N ILE A 81 -15.88 11.14 -29.95
CA ILE A 81 -16.35 11.50 -28.63
C ILE A 81 -16.62 10.25 -27.81
N PHE A 82 -16.32 10.32 -26.52
CA PHE A 82 -16.64 9.28 -25.55
C PHE A 82 -17.78 9.79 -24.65
N LYS A 83 -18.88 9.05 -24.60
CA LYS A 83 -19.99 9.28 -23.67
C LYS A 83 -19.90 8.26 -22.55
N LEU A 84 -19.90 8.71 -21.31
CA LEU A 84 -19.89 7.84 -20.13
C LEU A 84 -21.16 6.98 -20.10
N GLY A 85 -21.01 5.69 -19.80
CA GLY A 85 -22.13 4.83 -19.45
C GLY A 85 -22.75 5.26 -18.13
N LYS A 86 -24.02 4.90 -17.89
CA LYS A 86 -24.74 5.24 -16.66
C LYS A 86 -23.99 4.76 -15.42
N GLU A 87 -23.63 3.48 -15.39
CA GLU A 87 -22.93 2.88 -14.26
C GLU A 87 -21.53 3.46 -14.05
N PHE A 88 -20.73 3.64 -15.12
CA PHE A 88 -19.43 4.29 -14.98
C PHE A 88 -19.56 5.72 -14.45
N LYS A 89 -20.55 6.48 -14.91
CA LYS A 89 -20.85 7.81 -14.37
C LYS A 89 -21.24 7.76 -12.89
N GLU A 90 -22.07 6.80 -12.49
CA GLU A 90 -22.44 6.59 -11.08
C GLU A 90 -21.20 6.26 -10.24
N ARG A 91 -20.36 5.32 -10.67
CA ARG A 91 -19.11 4.94 -10.01
C ARG A 91 -18.12 6.12 -9.88
N LEU A 92 -18.02 6.96 -10.91
CA LEU A 92 -17.21 8.18 -10.88
C LEU A 92 -17.73 9.19 -9.85
N ASN A 93 -19.05 9.30 -9.72
CA ASN A 93 -19.72 10.24 -8.82
C ASN A 93 -19.90 9.71 -7.38
N LEU A 94 -19.53 8.47 -7.10
CA LEU A 94 -19.50 7.97 -5.72
C LEU A 94 -18.49 8.78 -4.90
N PRO A 95 -18.84 9.15 -3.65
CA PRO A 95 -17.98 9.96 -2.81
C PRO A 95 -16.68 9.22 -2.46
N PHE A 96 -15.58 9.97 -2.36
CA PHE A 96 -14.36 9.47 -1.74
C PHE A 96 -14.47 9.53 -0.22
N PHE A 97 -13.81 8.58 0.44
CA PHE A 97 -13.54 8.59 1.87
C PHE A 97 -12.03 8.58 2.07
N ALA A 98 -11.57 9.15 3.19
CA ALA A 98 -10.15 9.15 3.54
C ALA A 98 -9.88 8.52 4.91
N ALA A 99 -8.76 7.84 5.03
CA ALA A 99 -8.20 7.47 6.33
C ALA A 99 -6.78 8.02 6.43
N LEU A 100 -6.41 8.52 7.60
CA LEU A 100 -5.06 8.95 7.90
C LEU A 100 -4.53 8.13 9.07
N ASP A 101 -3.32 7.61 8.93
CA ASP A 101 -2.57 6.91 9.99
C ASP A 101 -1.37 7.80 10.36
N LEU A 102 -1.45 8.42 11.55
CA LEU A 102 -0.51 9.41 12.03
C LEU A 102 0.37 8.78 13.12
N GLY A 103 1.41 8.10 12.66
CA GLY A 103 2.35 7.39 13.50
C GLY A 103 3.56 8.22 13.93
N THR A 104 4.39 7.61 14.80
CA THR A 104 5.63 8.20 15.31
C THR A 104 6.63 8.54 14.19
N GLN A 105 6.78 7.68 13.18
CA GLN A 105 7.78 7.85 12.12
C GLN A 105 7.23 8.41 10.82
N THR A 106 5.95 8.18 10.56
CA THR A 106 5.38 8.36 9.22
C THR A 106 3.92 8.73 9.36
N PHE A 107 3.47 9.68 8.54
CA PHE A 107 2.07 9.95 8.30
C PHE A 107 1.66 9.31 6.97
N ARG A 108 0.50 8.67 6.94
CA ARG A 108 -0.04 8.02 5.74
C ARG A 108 -1.47 8.48 5.52
N ILE A 109 -1.87 8.59 4.26
CA ILE A 109 -3.26 8.80 3.87
C ILE A 109 -3.65 7.78 2.81
N CYS A 110 -4.87 7.25 2.93
CA CYS A 110 -5.50 6.46 1.87
C CYS A 110 -6.84 7.06 1.50
N LEU A 111 -7.08 7.19 0.18
CA LEU A 111 -8.39 7.51 -0.36
C LEU A 111 -9.02 6.27 -0.95
N GLY A 112 -10.32 6.08 -0.71
CA GLY A 112 -11.06 4.98 -1.31
C GLY A 112 -12.53 5.27 -1.55
N LYS A 113 -13.19 4.35 -2.23
CA LYS A 113 -14.62 4.39 -2.53
C LYS A 113 -15.27 3.05 -2.17
N LYS A 114 -16.49 3.10 -1.65
CA LYS A 114 -17.35 1.92 -1.58
C LYS A 114 -18.15 1.84 -2.87
N ILE A 115 -18.01 0.75 -3.60
CA ILE A 115 -18.81 0.42 -4.79
C ILE A 115 -19.51 -0.90 -4.48
N GLN A 116 -20.84 -0.87 -4.39
CA GLN A 116 -21.63 -1.98 -3.85
C GLN A 116 -21.07 -2.40 -2.48
N ASP A 117 -20.75 -3.68 -2.26
CA ASP A 117 -20.24 -4.17 -0.98
C ASP A 117 -18.71 -4.17 -0.88
N GLN A 118 -18.01 -3.64 -1.90
CA GLN A 118 -16.55 -3.65 -1.95
C GLN A 118 -15.98 -2.25 -1.80
N VAL A 119 -14.96 -2.13 -0.94
CA VAL A 119 -14.14 -0.93 -0.79
C VAL A 119 -12.90 -1.04 -1.69
N TYR A 120 -12.73 -0.01 -2.51
CA TYR A 120 -11.60 0.17 -3.41
C TYR A 120 -10.64 1.20 -2.82
N PHE A 121 -9.39 0.82 -2.61
CA PHE A 121 -8.32 1.66 -2.08
C PHE A 121 -7.54 2.25 -3.27
N LEU A 122 -7.82 3.51 -3.59
CA LEU A 122 -7.47 4.11 -4.89
C LEU A 122 -6.15 4.89 -4.84
N THR A 123 -5.92 5.62 -3.76
CA THR A 123 -4.71 6.45 -3.58
C THR A 123 -4.12 6.15 -2.22
N ARG A 124 -2.79 6.04 -2.15
CA ARG A 124 -2.03 5.90 -0.90
C ARG A 124 -0.81 6.80 -0.97
N ASN A 125 -0.70 7.73 -0.03
CA ASN A 125 0.47 8.59 0.11
C ASN A 125 1.09 8.38 1.49
N ARG A 126 2.41 8.56 1.55
CA ARG A 126 3.21 8.33 2.75
C ARG A 126 4.26 9.43 2.85
N GLU A 127 4.35 10.05 4.02
CA GLU A 127 5.36 11.07 4.32
C GLU A 127 6.14 10.71 5.59
N ASN A 128 7.47 10.81 5.52
CA ASN A 128 8.36 10.51 6.64
C ASN A 128 8.50 11.74 7.56
N VAL A 129 7.55 11.90 8.48
CA VAL A 129 7.49 13.05 9.40
C VAL A 129 8.47 12.93 10.57
N ARG A 130 8.71 11.70 11.07
CA ARG A 130 9.60 11.43 12.22
C ARG A 130 9.23 12.22 13.47
N LEU A 131 7.94 12.24 13.79
CA LEU A 131 7.35 12.99 14.91
C LEU A 131 7.91 12.58 16.29
N GLY A 132 8.39 11.35 16.44
CA GLY A 132 9.03 10.88 17.68
C GLY A 132 10.56 10.82 17.66
N GLU A 133 11.24 11.21 16.56
CA GLU A 133 12.70 11.34 16.58
C GLU A 133 13.08 12.63 17.31
N GLY A 134 14.12 12.56 18.14
CA GLY A 134 14.64 13.75 18.83
C GLY A 134 13.76 14.27 19.97
N LEU A 135 12.83 13.45 20.50
CA LEU A 135 12.03 13.80 21.69
C LEU A 135 12.94 14.38 22.78
N THR A 136 12.85 15.69 23.00
CA THR A 136 13.61 16.39 24.03
C THR A 136 12.66 16.62 25.18
N ASN A 137 12.98 16.16 26.39
CA ASN A 137 12.09 16.23 27.56
C ASN A 137 10.69 15.60 27.38
N GLN A 138 10.56 14.64 26.46
CA GLN A 138 9.29 14.00 26.04
C GLN A 138 8.37 14.94 25.26
N GLU A 139 8.92 15.93 24.55
CA GLU A 139 8.18 16.82 23.66
C GLU A 139 8.58 16.59 22.20
N ILE A 140 7.58 16.70 21.31
CA ILE A 140 7.78 16.76 19.86
C ILE A 140 8.62 18.00 19.58
N THR A 141 9.72 17.83 18.84
CA THR A 141 10.61 18.95 18.48
C THR A 141 9.89 19.96 17.58
N GLU A 142 10.32 21.22 17.63
CA GLU A 142 9.73 22.27 16.80
C GLU A 142 9.81 21.95 15.29
N GLU A 143 10.92 21.34 14.85
CA GLU A 143 11.10 20.91 13.46
C GLU A 143 10.08 19.83 13.06
N ALA A 144 9.94 18.78 13.88
CA ALA A 144 9.01 17.70 13.62
C ALA A 144 7.55 18.18 13.71
N PHE A 145 7.26 19.09 14.64
CA PHE A 145 5.95 19.74 14.77
C PHE A 145 5.58 20.48 13.47
N LYS A 146 6.45 21.38 13.00
CA LYS A 146 6.22 22.15 11.76
C LYS A 146 6.05 21.23 10.56
N LYS A 147 6.91 20.22 10.42
CA LYS A 147 6.84 19.23 9.34
C LYS A 147 5.54 18.41 9.38
N GLY A 148 5.11 18.02 10.57
CA GLY A 148 3.85 17.28 10.77
C GLY A 148 2.64 18.11 10.36
N ILE A 149 2.55 19.37 10.79
CA ILE A 149 1.45 20.27 10.40
C ILE A 149 1.47 20.54 8.88
N GLU A 150 2.63 20.74 8.28
CA GLU A 150 2.74 20.94 6.82
C GLU A 150 2.28 19.70 6.04
N THR A 151 2.66 18.51 6.50
CA THR A 151 2.20 17.24 5.92
C THR A 151 0.67 17.12 5.98
N LEU A 152 0.07 17.52 7.11
CA LEU A 152 -1.38 17.51 7.27
C LEU A 152 -2.07 18.52 6.33
N ARG A 153 -1.47 19.69 6.07
CA ARG A 153 -1.99 20.63 5.04
C ARG A 153 -1.99 19.97 3.66
N ASN A 154 -0.90 19.33 3.27
CA ASN A 154 -0.82 18.62 1.99
C ASN A 154 -1.88 17.51 1.87
N PHE A 155 -2.15 16.78 2.96
CA PHE A 155 -3.20 15.77 3.00
C PHE A 155 -4.60 16.39 2.94
N LYS A 156 -4.81 17.56 3.54
CA LYS A 156 -6.06 18.31 3.41
C LYS A 156 -6.30 18.75 1.97
N ASP A 157 -5.31 19.36 1.32
CA ASP A 157 -5.42 19.79 -0.08
C ASP A 157 -5.74 18.60 -1.00
N LEU A 158 -5.15 17.44 -0.71
CA LEU A 158 -5.46 16.19 -1.40
C LEU A 158 -6.93 15.79 -1.16
N MET A 159 -7.42 15.81 0.08
CA MET A 159 -8.82 15.49 0.39
C MET A 159 -9.81 16.46 -0.28
N GLU A 160 -9.49 17.75 -0.33
CA GLU A 160 -10.30 18.77 -1.01
C GLU A 160 -10.32 18.55 -2.53
N THR A 161 -9.15 18.25 -3.14
CA THR A 161 -9.04 17.96 -4.58
C THR A 161 -9.90 16.77 -5.01
N TYR A 162 -10.02 15.76 -4.15
CA TYR A 162 -10.82 14.56 -4.42
C TYR A 162 -12.26 14.66 -3.88
N GLU A 163 -12.67 15.83 -3.36
CA GLU A 163 -14.01 16.06 -2.78
C GLU A 163 -14.38 14.95 -1.78
N VAL A 164 -13.45 14.63 -0.87
CA VAL A 164 -13.65 13.60 0.14
C VAL A 164 -14.86 13.95 1.01
N LYS A 165 -15.83 13.03 1.07
CA LYS A 165 -17.08 13.19 1.82
C LYS A 165 -16.84 13.17 3.32
N ASP A 166 -15.99 12.26 3.80
CA ASP A 166 -15.62 12.15 5.19
C ASP A 166 -14.25 11.48 5.36
N TYR A 167 -13.63 11.70 6.51
CA TYR A 167 -12.33 11.14 6.83
C TYR A 167 -12.25 10.64 8.28
N ARG A 168 -11.30 9.73 8.53
CA ARG A 168 -10.90 9.32 9.88
C ARG A 168 -9.39 9.43 10.01
N ALA A 169 -8.91 10.34 10.86
CA ALA A 169 -7.49 10.50 11.14
C ALA A 169 -7.16 9.91 12.50
N VAL A 170 -6.40 8.81 12.53
CA VAL A 170 -5.99 8.13 13.76
C VAL A 170 -4.58 8.52 14.15
N GLY A 171 -4.39 8.93 15.40
CA GLY A 171 -3.10 9.22 16.02
C GLY A 171 -2.70 8.12 16.99
N THR A 172 -1.47 7.62 16.90
CA THR A 172 -1.01 6.47 17.69
C THR A 172 -0.11 6.87 18.87
N ALA A 173 0.93 6.08 19.16
CA ALA A 173 1.72 6.13 20.38
C ALA A 173 2.31 7.49 20.72
N ILE A 174 2.77 8.25 19.71
CA ILE A 174 3.42 9.56 19.93
C ILE A 174 2.45 10.57 20.56
N PHE A 175 1.19 10.58 20.13
CA PHE A 175 0.16 11.50 20.64
C PHE A 175 -0.33 11.14 22.04
N ARG A 176 -0.09 9.90 22.49
CA ARG A 176 -0.35 9.47 23.88
C ARG A 176 0.78 9.84 24.83
N LYS A 177 2.01 9.96 24.33
CA LYS A 177 3.24 10.06 25.16
C LYS A 177 3.81 11.48 25.22
N ALA A 178 3.71 12.26 24.14
CA ALA A 178 4.36 13.56 24.08
C ALA A 178 3.61 14.61 24.92
N LYS A 179 4.34 15.39 25.72
CA LYS A 179 3.75 16.42 26.61
C LYS A 179 3.05 17.54 25.83
N ASN A 180 3.60 17.93 24.68
CA ASN A 180 3.03 18.93 23.79
C ASN A 180 2.11 18.32 22.70
N ALA A 181 1.67 17.06 22.84
CA ALA A 181 0.74 16.46 21.88
C ALA A 181 -0.56 17.26 21.74
N GLN A 182 -1.11 17.77 22.85
CA GLN A 182 -2.36 18.53 22.84
C GLN A 182 -2.26 19.83 22.02
N GLU A 183 -1.09 20.47 22.02
CA GLU A 183 -0.81 21.64 21.17
C GLU A 183 -0.85 21.25 19.69
N PHE A 184 -0.18 20.14 19.32
CA PHE A 184 -0.21 19.63 17.95
C PHE A 184 -1.63 19.29 17.49
N LEU A 185 -2.42 18.60 18.33
CA LEU A 185 -3.81 18.27 18.03
C LEU A 185 -4.67 19.53 17.82
N THR A 186 -4.40 20.58 18.58
CA THR A 186 -5.09 21.87 18.45
C THR A 186 -4.73 22.56 17.14
N GLU A 187 -3.46 22.58 16.75
CA GLU A 187 -3.01 23.15 15.46
C GLU A 187 -3.53 22.34 14.26
N ALA A 188 -3.52 21.00 14.35
CA ALA A 188 -4.12 20.13 13.34
C ALA A 188 -5.63 20.43 13.18
N LYS A 189 -6.35 20.61 14.29
CA LYS A 189 -7.77 20.96 14.26
C LYS A 189 -8.03 22.33 13.64
N LYS A 190 -7.18 23.34 13.89
CA LYS A 190 -7.27 24.67 13.28
C LYS A 190 -7.15 24.63 11.76
N ILE A 191 -6.30 23.75 11.23
CA ILE A 191 -6.22 23.54 9.78
C ILE A 191 -7.34 22.65 9.24
N GLY A 192 -8.22 22.10 10.08
CA GLY A 192 -9.39 21.33 9.67
C GLY A 192 -9.23 19.80 9.75
N ILE A 193 -8.16 19.31 10.39
CA ILE A 193 -7.93 17.88 10.61
C ILE A 193 -8.09 17.55 12.10
N ALA A 194 -9.22 16.94 12.44
CA ALA A 194 -9.45 16.40 13.77
C ALA A 194 -8.78 15.02 13.87
N ILE A 195 -7.78 14.91 14.75
CA ILE A 195 -7.05 13.67 15.00
C ILE A 195 -7.68 12.94 16.19
N GLU A 196 -8.07 11.69 15.97
CA GLU A 196 -8.55 10.77 16.98
C GLU A 196 -7.35 10.01 17.57
N VAL A 197 -6.99 10.30 18.81
CA VAL A 197 -5.93 9.55 19.51
C VAL A 197 -6.51 8.23 20.01
N ILE A 198 -6.13 7.13 19.38
CA ILE A 198 -6.68 5.81 19.65
C ILE A 198 -5.87 5.07 20.73
N SER A 199 -6.49 4.10 21.40
CA SER A 199 -5.78 3.22 22.34
C SER A 199 -4.94 2.17 21.59
N PRO A 200 -3.92 1.55 22.23
CA PRO A 200 -3.19 0.44 21.64
C PRO A 200 -4.08 -0.73 21.21
N GLU A 201 -5.15 -1.01 21.95
CA GLU A 201 -6.10 -2.07 21.63
C GLU A 201 -6.88 -1.74 20.35
N GLU A 202 -7.34 -0.49 20.21
CA GLU A 202 -8.04 -0.05 19.00
C GLU A 202 -7.12 -0.01 17.78
N GLU A 203 -5.84 0.33 17.97
CA GLU A 203 -4.80 0.25 16.94
C GLU A 203 -4.68 -1.18 16.37
N VAL A 204 -4.67 -2.17 17.26
CA VAL A 204 -4.65 -3.59 16.87
C VAL A 204 -5.95 -4.03 16.19
N LEU A 205 -7.10 -3.61 16.69
CA LEU A 205 -8.40 -3.95 16.10
C LEU A 205 -8.52 -3.39 14.67
N LEU A 206 -8.09 -2.14 14.45
CA LEU A 206 -8.06 -1.55 13.11
C LEU A 206 -7.07 -2.27 12.19
N SER A 207 -5.86 -2.56 12.67
CA SER A 207 -4.88 -3.30 11.87
C SER A 207 -5.39 -4.68 11.46
N LEU A 208 -5.96 -5.44 12.40
CA LEU A 208 -6.54 -6.76 12.14
C LEU A 208 -7.72 -6.66 11.17
N LYS A 209 -8.57 -5.63 11.29
CA LYS A 209 -9.68 -5.37 10.36
C LYS A 209 -9.19 -5.19 8.93
N GLY A 210 -8.12 -4.42 8.73
CA GLY A 210 -7.50 -4.26 7.42
C GLY A 210 -6.99 -5.58 6.86
N VAL A 211 -6.24 -6.35 7.65
CA VAL A 211 -5.69 -7.66 7.25
C VAL A 211 -6.80 -8.65 6.89
N LEU A 212 -7.84 -8.76 7.71
CA LEU A 212 -8.99 -9.65 7.47
C LEU A 212 -9.71 -9.29 6.18
N TYR A 213 -9.91 -8.00 5.92
CA TYR A 213 -10.52 -7.54 4.66
C TYR A 213 -9.63 -7.89 3.45
N GLY A 214 -8.33 -7.61 3.55
CA GLY A 214 -7.37 -7.91 2.48
C GLY A 214 -7.33 -9.40 2.13
N LEU A 215 -7.54 -10.28 3.11
CA LEU A 215 -7.44 -11.72 2.95
C LEU A 215 -8.79 -12.45 2.98
N GLN A 216 -9.90 -11.73 2.81
CA GLN A 216 -11.25 -12.32 2.84
C GLN A 216 -11.42 -13.47 1.82
N SER A 217 -10.83 -13.33 0.63
CA SER A 217 -10.92 -14.32 -0.45
C SER A 217 -10.11 -15.60 -0.18
N GLN A 218 -9.23 -15.58 0.82
CA GLN A 218 -8.40 -16.72 1.21
C GLN A 218 -9.08 -17.61 2.25
N GLY A 219 -10.29 -17.27 2.71
CA GLY A 219 -11.04 -18.08 3.68
C GLY A 219 -10.36 -18.17 5.06
N LEU A 220 -9.55 -17.17 5.44
CA LEU A 220 -8.74 -17.19 6.66
C LEU A 220 -9.51 -16.77 7.92
N VAL A 221 -10.71 -16.21 7.78
CA VAL A 221 -11.45 -15.58 8.89
C VAL A 221 -11.73 -16.56 10.03
N ASP A 222 -12.11 -17.79 9.70
CA ASP A 222 -12.45 -18.84 10.69
C ASP A 222 -11.23 -19.61 11.22
N LYS A 223 -10.02 -19.21 10.82
CA LYS A 223 -8.77 -19.87 11.16
C LYS A 223 -8.08 -19.17 12.33
N LYS A 224 -7.12 -19.86 12.92
CA LYS A 224 -6.20 -19.29 13.90
C LYS A 224 -4.92 -18.89 13.19
N PHE A 225 -4.55 -17.62 13.23
CA PHE A 225 -3.38 -17.14 12.52
C PHE A 225 -2.64 -16.07 13.31
N LEU A 226 -1.35 -15.95 13.04
CA LEU A 226 -0.51 -14.90 13.61
C LEU A 226 -0.31 -13.78 12.58
N VAL A 227 -0.68 -12.56 12.92
CA VAL A 227 -0.29 -11.37 12.16
C VAL A 227 1.02 -10.84 12.73
N VAL A 228 1.98 -10.56 11.85
CA VAL A 228 3.29 -10.02 12.17
C VAL A 228 3.52 -8.75 11.36
N ASP A 229 3.60 -7.60 12.04
CA ASP A 229 3.98 -6.33 11.42
C ASP A 229 5.43 -6.01 11.79
N ILE A 230 6.33 -6.06 10.81
CA ILE A 230 7.75 -5.76 11.02
C ILE A 230 7.98 -4.29 10.75
N GLY A 231 8.04 -3.51 11.82
CA GLY A 231 8.46 -2.13 11.82
C GLY A 231 9.99 -1.93 11.78
N GLY A 232 10.40 -0.67 11.88
CA GLY A 232 11.81 -0.31 11.98
C GLY A 232 12.39 -0.62 13.35
N GLY A 233 11.72 -0.17 14.42
CA GLY A 233 12.19 -0.36 15.81
C GLY A 233 11.70 -1.65 16.45
N SER A 234 10.41 -1.96 16.27
CA SER A 234 9.73 -3.10 16.87
C SER A 234 9.10 -4.02 15.83
N THR A 235 8.63 -5.17 16.27
CA THR A 235 7.75 -6.06 15.52
C THR A 235 6.55 -6.41 16.38
N GLU A 236 5.36 -6.13 15.86
CA GLU A 236 4.09 -6.39 16.51
C GLU A 236 3.55 -7.75 16.08
N PHE A 237 3.11 -8.53 17.07
CA PHE A 237 2.54 -9.85 16.91
C PHE A 237 1.11 -9.85 17.43
N VAL A 238 0.18 -10.33 16.62
CA VAL A 238 -1.24 -10.47 16.99
C VAL A 238 -1.68 -11.89 16.65
N LEU A 239 -1.94 -12.69 17.68
CA LEU A 239 -2.61 -13.98 17.51
C LEU A 239 -4.11 -13.72 17.37
N SER A 240 -4.65 -14.05 16.21
CA SER A 240 -6.07 -13.95 15.90
C SER A 240 -6.70 -15.33 15.82
N GLU A 241 -7.90 -15.47 16.41
CA GLU A 241 -8.73 -16.65 16.29
C GLU A 241 -10.16 -16.20 15.96
N LYS A 242 -10.73 -16.74 14.87
CA LYS A 242 -12.08 -16.40 14.38
C LYS A 242 -12.26 -14.89 14.20
N GLY A 243 -11.24 -14.24 13.62
CA GLY A 243 -11.21 -12.79 13.39
C GLY A 243 -11.10 -11.92 14.65
N THR A 244 -10.82 -12.50 15.83
CA THR A 244 -10.67 -11.74 17.08
C THR A 244 -9.24 -11.84 17.63
N PRO A 245 -8.65 -10.74 18.12
CA PRO A 245 -7.32 -10.80 18.74
C PRO A 245 -7.43 -11.54 20.09
N LYS A 246 -6.60 -12.57 20.28
CA LYS A 246 -6.49 -13.34 21.53
C LYS A 246 -5.24 -12.99 22.32
N TRP A 247 -4.20 -12.59 21.62
CA TRP A 247 -2.93 -12.24 22.24
C TRP A 247 -2.20 -11.22 21.37
N ILE A 248 -1.56 -10.26 22.03
CA ILE A 248 -0.86 -9.14 21.40
C ILE A 248 0.47 -8.97 22.12
N LYS A 249 1.56 -8.82 21.37
CA LYS A 249 2.86 -8.44 21.93
C LYS A 249 3.68 -7.66 20.91
N SER A 250 4.42 -6.67 21.39
CA SER A 250 5.45 -6.00 20.61
C SER A 250 6.80 -6.43 21.15
N LEU A 251 7.72 -6.80 20.25
CA LEU A 251 9.10 -7.15 20.58
C LEU A 251 10.06 -6.15 19.91
N ASP A 252 11.10 -5.74 20.63
CA ASP A 252 12.18 -4.89 20.11
C ASP A 252 13.11 -5.69 19.19
N ILE A 253 12.60 -6.09 18.03
CA ILE A 253 13.33 -6.87 17.01
C ILE A 253 13.16 -6.29 15.60
N GLY A 254 12.78 -5.01 15.47
CA GLY A 254 12.52 -4.39 14.16
C GLY A 254 13.75 -4.36 13.24
N ALA A 255 13.52 -4.15 11.94
CA ALA A 255 14.59 -4.27 10.93
C ALA A 255 15.73 -3.23 11.10
N VAL A 256 15.39 -2.00 11.48
CA VAL A 256 16.37 -0.94 11.79
C VAL A 256 17.04 -1.22 13.13
N TRP A 257 16.27 -1.67 14.13
CA TRP A 257 16.79 -2.05 15.45
C TRP A 257 17.88 -3.12 15.34
N LEU A 258 17.62 -4.22 14.63
CA LEU A 258 18.61 -5.27 14.42
C LEU A 258 19.83 -4.77 13.65
N LYS A 259 19.62 -3.91 12.64
CA LYS A 259 20.73 -3.30 11.90
C LYS A 259 21.67 -2.53 12.82
N ASP A 260 21.11 -1.69 13.68
CA ASP A 260 21.87 -0.80 14.55
C ASP A 260 22.49 -1.56 15.74
N LEU A 261 21.73 -2.46 16.37
CA LEU A 261 22.18 -3.27 17.50
C LEU A 261 23.40 -4.12 17.14
N PHE A 262 23.40 -4.73 15.97
CA PHE A 262 24.51 -5.56 15.48
C PHE A 262 25.51 -4.80 14.61
N GLN A 263 25.33 -3.48 14.44
CA GLN A 263 26.16 -2.60 13.61
C GLN A 263 26.47 -3.22 12.24
N LEU A 264 25.42 -3.64 11.54
CA LEU A 264 25.57 -4.48 10.36
C LEU A 264 26.43 -3.83 9.28
N ARG A 265 27.38 -4.60 8.78
CA ARG A 265 28.20 -4.29 7.61
C ARG A 265 27.99 -5.39 6.58
N TYR A 266 27.88 -4.98 5.33
CA TYR A 266 27.62 -5.87 4.20
C TYR A 266 28.89 -6.09 3.38
N PRO A 267 29.19 -7.31 2.92
CA PRO A 267 28.49 -8.57 3.23
C PRO A 267 28.56 -8.95 4.72
N VAL A 268 27.52 -9.61 5.22
CA VAL A 268 27.41 -9.99 6.64
C VAL A 268 28.24 -11.24 6.91
N ASN A 269 29.16 -11.15 7.88
CA ASN A 269 29.98 -12.30 8.27
C ASN A 269 29.16 -13.34 9.06
N SER A 270 29.61 -14.58 9.05
CA SER A 270 28.91 -15.72 9.66
C SER A 270 28.73 -15.61 11.18
N LYS A 271 29.66 -14.95 11.90
CA LYS A 271 29.56 -14.76 13.35
C LYS A 271 28.41 -13.83 13.69
N VAL A 272 28.34 -12.67 13.03
CA VAL A 272 27.26 -11.68 13.21
C VAL A 272 25.93 -12.29 12.81
N PHE A 273 25.87 -13.01 11.69
CA PHE A 273 24.68 -13.73 11.26
C PHE A 273 24.17 -14.68 12.35
N LYS A 274 25.05 -15.51 12.91
CA LYS A 274 24.70 -16.43 13.99
C LYS A 274 24.19 -15.70 15.23
N SER A 275 24.85 -14.61 15.63
CA SER A 275 24.42 -13.81 16.79
C SER A 275 23.03 -13.19 16.60
N ILE A 276 22.66 -12.76 15.39
CA ILE A 276 21.30 -12.28 15.11
C ILE A 276 20.29 -13.41 15.27
N MET A 277 20.58 -14.60 14.70
CA MET A 277 19.68 -15.75 14.80
C MET A 277 19.50 -16.23 16.25
N GLU A 278 20.57 -16.26 17.04
CA GLU A 278 20.52 -16.56 18.48
C GLU A 278 19.66 -15.53 19.23
N TYR A 279 19.86 -14.23 18.96
CA TYR A 279 19.06 -13.16 19.56
C TYR A 279 17.58 -13.25 19.19
N LEU A 280 17.26 -13.50 17.92
CA LEU A 280 15.89 -13.69 17.45
C LEU A 280 15.26 -14.92 18.13
N SER A 281 15.97 -16.04 18.18
CA SER A 281 15.49 -17.25 18.85
C SER A 281 15.15 -16.98 20.33
N ASP A 282 16.00 -16.24 21.04
CA ASP A 282 15.80 -15.91 22.45
C ASP A 282 14.59 -14.99 22.66
N LYS A 283 14.43 -13.98 21.80
CA LYS A 283 13.27 -13.06 21.83
C LYS A 283 11.96 -13.73 21.42
N LEU A 284 11.98 -14.72 20.54
CA LEU A 284 10.76 -15.39 20.07
C LEU A 284 10.22 -16.43 21.07
N VAL A 285 10.99 -16.84 22.09
CA VAL A 285 10.50 -17.73 23.18
C VAL A 285 9.24 -17.17 23.86
N ASP A 286 9.15 -15.85 23.88
CA ASP A 286 8.09 -15.03 24.46
C ASP A 286 6.76 -15.04 23.68
N LEU A 287 6.73 -15.66 22.49
CA LEU A 287 5.54 -15.85 21.67
C LEU A 287 4.69 -17.04 22.17
N PRO A 288 3.38 -17.10 21.83
CA PRO A 288 2.55 -18.25 22.17
C PRO A 288 3.09 -19.52 21.51
N LYS A 289 3.15 -20.61 22.28
CA LYS A 289 3.53 -21.96 21.81
C LYS A 289 2.40 -22.70 21.09
N GLU A 290 1.23 -22.08 21.04
CA GLU A 290 0.04 -22.65 20.42
C GLU A 290 0.23 -22.78 18.91
N GLU A 291 -0.31 -23.85 18.33
CA GLU A 291 -0.30 -24.00 16.89
C GLU A 291 -1.20 -22.94 16.23
N VAL A 292 -0.69 -22.34 15.15
CA VAL A 292 -1.43 -21.43 14.28
C VAL A 292 -1.59 -22.12 12.93
N ASP A 293 -2.68 -21.89 12.20
CA ASP A 293 -2.84 -22.40 10.84
C ASP A 293 -1.88 -21.68 9.89
N TYR A 294 -1.78 -20.35 10.03
CA TYR A 294 -1.02 -19.48 9.13
C TYR A 294 -0.25 -18.38 9.87
N VAL A 295 0.84 -17.92 9.26
CA VAL A 295 1.54 -16.70 9.66
C VAL A 295 1.42 -15.69 8.53
N ILE A 296 0.86 -14.53 8.87
CA ILE A 296 0.56 -13.43 7.96
C ILE A 296 1.52 -12.29 8.28
N PHE A 297 2.30 -11.86 7.30
CA PHE A 297 3.18 -10.70 7.45
C PHE A 297 2.56 -9.50 6.76
N THR A 298 2.59 -8.36 7.43
CA THR A 298 2.14 -7.08 6.88
C THR A 298 3.22 -6.01 6.96
N GLY A 299 2.93 -4.85 6.39
CA GLY A 299 3.80 -3.69 6.44
C GLY A 299 4.91 -3.68 5.37
N GLY A 300 5.88 -2.81 5.61
CA GLY A 300 6.90 -2.46 4.62
C GLY A 300 7.86 -3.61 4.31
N THR A 301 8.28 -4.37 5.33
CA THR A 301 9.18 -5.51 5.17
C THR A 301 8.51 -6.65 4.40
N ALA A 302 7.27 -6.96 4.74
CA ALA A 302 6.46 -7.96 4.04
C ALA A 302 6.33 -7.63 2.54
N SER A 303 5.99 -6.36 2.24
CA SER A 303 5.91 -5.85 0.87
C SER A 303 7.24 -5.96 0.11
N LEU A 304 8.36 -5.63 0.76
CA LEU A 304 9.69 -5.72 0.16
C LEU A 304 10.07 -7.17 -0.16
N LEU A 305 9.84 -8.10 0.77
CA LEU A 305 10.13 -9.53 0.55
C LEU A 305 9.28 -10.11 -0.59
N GLY A 306 7.99 -9.77 -0.65
CA GLY A 306 7.13 -10.15 -1.78
C GLY A 306 7.63 -9.58 -3.11
N ALA A 307 8.06 -8.32 -3.13
CA ALA A 307 8.62 -7.71 -4.33
C ALA A 307 9.91 -8.40 -4.78
N LEU A 308 10.78 -8.81 -3.85
CA LEU A 308 12.01 -9.55 -4.14
C LEU A 308 11.73 -10.97 -4.68
N ASP A 309 10.79 -11.70 -4.09
CA ASP A 309 10.43 -13.05 -4.53
C ASP A 309 9.77 -13.04 -5.92
N LEU A 310 8.79 -12.13 -6.12
CA LEU A 310 8.11 -11.92 -7.40
C LEU A 310 8.96 -11.14 -8.43
N LYS A 311 10.13 -10.63 -8.03
CA LYS A 311 11.04 -9.82 -8.86
C LYS A 311 10.33 -8.63 -9.52
N LEU A 312 9.44 -7.98 -8.78
CA LEU A 312 8.62 -6.88 -9.28
C LEU A 312 9.50 -5.72 -9.77
N LYS A 313 9.16 -5.17 -10.94
CA LYS A 313 9.74 -3.91 -11.42
C LYS A 313 9.02 -2.70 -10.84
N ILE A 314 7.71 -2.84 -10.66
CA ILE A 314 6.81 -1.82 -10.14
C ILE A 314 6.04 -2.45 -8.98
N TYR A 315 5.92 -1.72 -7.89
CA TYR A 315 5.14 -2.14 -6.73
C TYR A 315 3.68 -2.43 -7.13
N SER A 316 3.16 -3.60 -6.77
CA SER A 316 1.80 -4.04 -7.09
C SER A 316 1.12 -4.61 -5.86
N PRO A 317 0.21 -3.87 -5.20
CA PRO A 317 -0.58 -4.39 -4.09
C PRO A 317 -1.36 -5.66 -4.45
N TYR A 318 -1.88 -5.73 -5.68
CA TYR A 318 -2.67 -6.87 -6.15
C TYR A 318 -1.85 -8.16 -6.21
N SER A 319 -0.58 -8.05 -6.62
CA SER A 319 0.31 -9.21 -6.72
C SER A 319 0.90 -9.62 -5.38
N LEU A 320 1.05 -8.66 -4.47
CA LEU A 320 1.62 -8.90 -3.14
C LEU A 320 0.58 -9.44 -2.16
N ASN A 321 -0.66 -8.96 -2.22
CA ASN A 321 -1.69 -9.33 -1.27
C ASN A 321 -2.10 -10.80 -1.44
N GLY A 322 -2.02 -11.58 -0.36
CA GLY A 322 -2.27 -13.02 -0.38
C GLY A 322 -1.14 -13.85 -0.98
N HIS A 323 -0.06 -13.22 -1.47
CA HIS A 323 1.10 -13.93 -2.00
C HIS A 323 1.72 -14.83 -0.93
N LYS A 324 2.04 -16.06 -1.31
CA LYS A 324 2.65 -17.05 -0.42
C LYS A 324 4.13 -17.17 -0.75
N ILE A 325 4.98 -16.98 0.25
CA ILE A 325 6.43 -17.19 0.11
C ILE A 325 6.80 -18.39 0.96
N SER A 326 7.31 -19.44 0.33
CA SER A 326 7.84 -20.60 1.03
C SER A 326 9.10 -20.24 1.81
N LYS A 327 9.32 -20.91 2.94
CA LYS A 327 10.49 -20.80 3.80
C LYS A 327 11.81 -20.97 3.04
N ASP A 328 11.89 -21.95 2.13
CA ASP A 328 13.08 -22.17 1.28
C ASP A 328 13.42 -20.96 0.40
N ARG A 329 12.40 -20.27 -0.11
CA ARG A 329 12.58 -19.04 -0.91
C ARG A 329 13.09 -17.89 -0.06
N ILE A 330 12.60 -17.77 1.18
CA ILE A 330 13.13 -16.80 2.14
C ILE A 330 14.58 -17.12 2.45
N GLU A 331 14.94 -18.38 2.67
CA GLU A 331 16.33 -18.79 2.91
C GLU A 331 17.24 -18.42 1.73
N ILE A 332 16.79 -18.62 0.48
CA ILE A 332 17.51 -18.19 -0.73
C ILE A 332 17.70 -16.67 -0.75
N ILE A 333 16.65 -15.89 -0.42
CA ILE A 333 16.72 -14.43 -0.35
C ILE A 333 17.73 -14.01 0.73
N VAL A 334 17.64 -14.58 1.93
CA VAL A 334 18.56 -14.33 3.06
C VAL A 334 20.00 -14.61 2.66
N LYS A 335 20.29 -15.78 2.08
CA LYS A 335 21.65 -16.15 1.61
C LYS A 335 22.16 -15.16 0.57
N LYS A 336 21.31 -14.72 -0.36
CA LYS A 336 21.69 -13.76 -1.40
C LYS A 336 22.01 -12.39 -0.81
N LEU A 337 21.19 -11.90 0.11
CA LEU A 337 21.37 -10.60 0.76
C LEU A 337 22.61 -10.61 1.67
N ALA A 338 22.79 -11.65 2.49
CA ALA A 338 23.91 -11.77 3.42
C ALA A 338 25.28 -11.80 2.72
N ASN A 339 25.36 -12.44 1.55
CA ASN A 339 26.61 -12.57 0.78
C ASN A 339 26.86 -11.42 -0.22
N SER A 340 26.06 -10.37 -0.20
CA SER A 340 26.17 -9.23 -1.13
C SER A 340 26.54 -7.94 -0.38
N ASP A 341 27.26 -7.04 -1.05
CA ASP A 341 27.40 -5.65 -0.60
C ASP A 341 26.14 -4.83 -0.93
N LEU A 342 26.04 -3.63 -0.37
CA LEU A 342 24.88 -2.75 -0.56
C LEU A 342 24.68 -2.35 -2.04
N GLU A 343 25.78 -2.18 -2.79
CA GLU A 343 25.69 -1.82 -4.21
C GLU A 343 25.01 -2.94 -5.01
N ARG A 344 25.38 -4.20 -4.77
CA ARG A 344 24.77 -5.36 -5.41
C ARG A 344 23.34 -5.58 -4.94
N ILE A 345 23.05 -5.36 -3.64
CA ILE A 345 21.69 -5.44 -3.09
C ILE A 345 20.77 -4.43 -3.78
N SER A 346 21.23 -3.19 -3.99
CA SER A 346 20.45 -2.13 -4.66
C SER A 346 20.01 -2.51 -6.08
N LYS A 347 20.75 -3.40 -6.75
CA LYS A 347 20.49 -3.86 -8.12
C LYS A 347 19.61 -5.12 -8.18
N ILE A 348 19.19 -5.68 -7.05
CA ILE A 348 18.30 -6.84 -7.02
C ILE A 348 16.90 -6.41 -7.48
N LYS A 349 16.32 -7.12 -8.45
CA LYS A 349 14.93 -6.88 -8.90
C LYS A 349 13.97 -7.03 -7.71
N GLY A 350 13.08 -6.06 -7.54
CA GLY A 350 12.17 -5.99 -6.39
C GLY A 350 12.71 -5.19 -5.21
N MET A 351 13.98 -4.77 -5.22
CA MET A 351 14.53 -3.92 -4.16
C MET A 351 13.96 -2.50 -4.22
N GLU A 352 13.41 -2.03 -3.10
CA GLU A 352 12.99 -0.65 -2.92
C GLU A 352 14.20 0.21 -2.56
N LYS A 353 14.39 1.32 -3.28
CA LYS A 353 15.50 2.26 -3.04
C LYS A 353 15.47 2.77 -1.60
N GLY A 354 16.61 2.72 -0.91
CA GLY A 354 16.76 3.18 0.48
C GLY A 354 16.36 2.14 1.53
N ARG A 355 16.13 0.88 1.13
CA ARG A 355 15.87 -0.24 2.05
C ARG A 355 16.91 -1.36 1.97
N GLU A 356 18.00 -1.13 1.25
CA GLU A 356 19.05 -2.13 0.98
C GLU A 356 19.69 -2.63 2.27
N ASP A 357 19.89 -1.74 3.25
CA ASP A 357 20.55 -2.02 4.52
C ASP A 357 19.65 -2.68 5.57
N ILE A 358 18.32 -2.64 5.38
CA ILE A 358 17.32 -3.23 6.27
C ILE A 358 16.60 -4.45 5.70
N ALA A 359 16.81 -4.77 4.41
CA ALA A 359 16.18 -5.91 3.76
C ALA A 359 16.55 -7.26 4.42
N LEU A 360 17.83 -7.46 4.73
CA LEU A 360 18.31 -8.70 5.36
C LEU A 360 17.77 -8.86 6.79
N PRO A 361 17.88 -7.87 7.71
CA PRO A 361 17.24 -7.93 9.02
C PRO A 361 15.77 -8.32 8.96
N GLY A 362 15.00 -7.68 8.06
CA GLY A 362 13.60 -8.00 7.84
C GLY A 362 13.37 -9.45 7.42
N ALA A 363 14.19 -9.95 6.48
CA ALA A 363 14.14 -11.34 6.03
C ALA A 363 14.46 -12.34 7.14
N LEU A 364 15.42 -12.03 8.02
CA LEU A 364 15.80 -12.87 9.15
C LEU A 364 14.70 -12.99 10.20
N ILE A 365 13.95 -11.91 10.45
CA ILE A 365 12.78 -11.94 11.34
C ILE A 365 11.71 -12.87 10.75
N CYS A 366 11.37 -12.71 9.46
CA CYS A 366 10.42 -13.59 8.78
C CYS A 366 10.84 -15.06 8.85
N TRP A 367 12.12 -15.35 8.56
CA TRP A 367 12.64 -16.71 8.61
C TRP A 367 12.57 -17.30 10.03
N SER A 368 13.00 -16.55 11.05
CA SER A 368 12.99 -17.01 12.45
C SER A 368 11.58 -17.27 12.98
N VAL A 369 10.60 -16.45 12.59
CA VAL A 369 9.19 -16.69 12.95
C VAL A 369 8.65 -17.95 12.29
N LEU A 370 8.98 -18.21 11.00
CA LEU A 370 8.59 -19.46 10.34
C LEU A 370 9.24 -20.69 10.96
N GLU A 371 10.51 -20.60 11.39
CA GLU A 371 11.19 -21.64 12.16
C GLU A 371 10.47 -21.91 13.49
N TYR A 372 10.15 -20.85 14.24
CA TYR A 372 9.50 -20.95 15.55
C TYR A 372 8.13 -21.64 15.47
N PHE A 373 7.27 -21.22 14.53
CA PHE A 373 5.94 -21.80 14.34
C PHE A 373 5.92 -23.05 13.46
N LYS A 374 7.10 -23.51 12.99
CA LYS A 374 7.26 -24.67 12.08
C LYS A 374 6.36 -24.58 10.86
N LYS A 375 6.40 -23.44 10.16
CA LYS A 375 5.60 -23.18 8.97
C LYS A 375 6.44 -23.18 7.70
N ASP A 376 5.91 -23.83 6.67
CA ASP A 376 6.58 -23.97 5.38
C ASP A 376 6.45 -22.74 4.49
N PHE A 377 5.51 -21.84 4.80
CA PHE A 377 5.32 -20.59 4.08
C PHE A 377 4.70 -19.52 4.96
N LEU A 378 4.89 -18.26 4.53
CA LEU A 378 4.14 -17.11 5.03
C LEU A 378 3.13 -16.62 3.99
N ILE A 379 2.13 -15.87 4.45
CA ILE A 379 1.18 -15.13 3.60
C ILE A 379 1.43 -13.64 3.77
N LEU A 380 1.44 -12.88 2.67
CA LEU A 380 1.57 -11.42 2.73
C LEU A 380 0.19 -10.74 2.80
N SER A 381 0.08 -9.72 3.64
CA SER A 381 -0.99 -8.71 3.58
C SER A 381 -0.38 -7.35 3.26
N VAL A 382 -0.96 -6.64 2.29
CA VAL A 382 -0.64 -5.23 2.04
C VAL A 382 -1.58 -4.28 2.77
N TYR A 383 -2.53 -4.85 3.52
CA TYR A 383 -3.54 -4.13 4.28
C TYR A 383 -3.15 -4.12 5.75
N GLY A 384 -3.39 -3.00 6.43
CA GLY A 384 -3.17 -2.84 7.86
C GLY A 384 -4.08 -1.78 8.46
N ILE A 385 -3.55 -1.01 9.42
CA ILE A 385 -4.30 -0.01 10.18
C ILE A 385 -4.98 1.05 9.29
N LEU A 386 -4.29 1.50 8.24
CA LEU A 386 -4.80 2.54 7.35
C LEU A 386 -6.06 2.08 6.61
N GLU A 387 -6.03 0.86 6.06
CA GLU A 387 -7.19 0.25 5.43
C GLU A 387 -8.30 -0.06 6.43
N GLY A 388 -7.95 -0.56 7.61
CA GLY A 388 -8.91 -0.80 8.70
C GLY A 388 -9.65 0.45 9.15
N ALA A 389 -8.93 1.57 9.28
CA ALA A 389 -9.52 2.88 9.60
C ALA A 389 -10.49 3.34 8.52
N LEU A 390 -10.14 3.17 7.23
CA LEU A 390 -11.03 3.51 6.12
C LEU A 390 -12.28 2.63 6.09
N LEU A 391 -12.13 1.32 6.29
CA LEU A 391 -13.24 0.38 6.38
C LEU A 391 -14.18 0.74 7.54
N SER A 392 -13.61 1.02 8.72
CA SER A 392 -14.36 1.43 9.90
C SER A 392 -15.11 2.75 9.70
N LEU A 393 -14.56 3.69 8.92
CA LEU A 393 -15.24 4.92 8.56
C LEU A 393 -16.43 4.64 7.63
N ILE A 394 -16.20 3.89 6.56
CA ILE A 394 -17.21 3.58 5.54
C ILE A 394 -18.40 2.81 6.15
N GLU A 395 -18.16 1.94 7.13
CA GLU A 395 -19.23 1.23 7.84
C GLU A 395 -20.21 2.15 8.58
N ARG A 396 -19.80 3.36 8.99
CA ARG A 396 -20.70 4.34 9.62
C ARG A 396 -21.74 4.91 8.65
N TYR A 397 -21.55 4.67 7.36
CA TYR A 397 -22.43 5.11 6.27
C TYR A 397 -23.30 3.98 5.70
N ASN A 398 -23.20 2.77 6.27
CA ASN A 398 -24.09 1.65 6.02
C ASN A 398 -25.16 1.61 7.11
#